data_AF-A0A502JSR9-F1
#
_entry.id   AF-A0A502JSR9-F1
#
_cell.length_a   1.000
_cell.length_b   1.000
_cell.length_c   1.000
_cell.angle_alpha   90.00
_cell.angle_beta   90.00
_cell.angle_gamma   90.00
#
_symmetry.space_group_name_H-M   'P 1'
#
loop_
_entity.id
_entity.type
_entity.pdbx_description
1 polymer ?
#
loop_
_entity_poly.entity_id
_entity_poly.type
_entity_poly.pdbx_seq_one_letter_code
_entity_poly.pdbx_strand_id
1 'polypeptide(L)'
;MYKRQDLKVSGSNGTDPVKITNVEAGDISAASTDAINGSQFHGLAKNKIKLAGKNGGATATETTDQTLDQTDGIKFTIKSSDGTLLDVAAAGDTITLTPKTATFTTTNGVPTATTTNGKLVTADQLVTALTEMGWKATADKEGTGTVEGNAEELIKAGSKVTFKAGDNLAVKQAGKEFIYSLNPVLSGLTSAEFKNAAGDKTVINSDGVTITPVTNGKQAVSLTNNGLDNGGNAITNVAGNLDGAKTGTTAPTTSATKPTALTETNAATVGAVSYTHLRAHETP
;
A
#
# COMPACT_ATOMS: atom_id res chain seq x y z
N MET A 1 6.55 -48.17 83.86
CA MET A 1 5.40 -48.26 82.93
C MET A 1 4.39 -47.21 83.38
N TYR A 2 4.35 -46.02 82.76
CA TYR A 2 3.35 -45.01 83.12
C TYR A 2 1.97 -45.49 82.63
N LYS A 3 1.01 -45.63 83.55
CA LYS A 3 -0.39 -45.90 83.19
C LYS A 3 -0.95 -44.65 82.49
N ARG A 4 -1.63 -44.85 81.36
CA ARG A 4 -2.51 -43.81 80.79
C ARG A 4 -3.61 -43.50 81.80
N GLN A 5 -3.78 -42.23 82.13
CA GLN A 5 -4.84 -41.72 83.00
C GLN A 5 -5.97 -41.20 82.10
N ASP A 6 -6.78 -42.12 81.58
CA ASP A 6 -7.92 -41.75 80.73
C ASP A 6 -9.17 -41.60 81.61
N LEU A 7 -9.89 -40.49 81.45
CA LEU A 7 -11.22 -40.33 82.04
C LEU A 7 -12.24 -41.06 81.15
N LYS A 8 -12.76 -42.20 81.63
CA LYS A 8 -13.81 -42.95 80.92
C LYS A 8 -15.19 -42.56 81.44
N VAL A 9 -16.04 -42.07 80.56
CA VAL A 9 -17.46 -41.82 80.81
C VAL A 9 -18.30 -42.86 80.05
N SER A 10 -19.27 -43.47 80.73
CA SER A 10 -20.14 -44.50 80.12
C SER A 10 -21.52 -44.50 80.78
N GLY A 11 -22.53 -44.93 80.03
CA GLY A 11 -23.86 -45.18 80.54
C GLY A 11 -23.91 -46.32 81.56
N SER A 12 -25.10 -46.61 82.07
CA SER A 12 -25.34 -47.62 83.11
C SER A 12 -24.90 -49.04 82.74
N ASN A 13 -24.78 -49.35 81.45
CA ASN A 13 -24.29 -50.64 80.94
C ASN A 13 -22.76 -50.66 80.65
N GLY A 14 -22.05 -49.58 80.93
CA GLY A 14 -20.59 -49.50 80.75
C GLY A 14 -20.10 -49.31 79.31
N THR A 15 -21.02 -49.25 78.33
CA THR A 15 -20.71 -49.16 76.90
C THR A 15 -21.43 -48.03 76.18
N ASP A 16 -22.59 -47.60 76.66
CA ASP A 16 -23.37 -46.57 75.98
C ASP A 16 -22.68 -45.21 76.05
N PRO A 17 -22.63 -44.46 74.94
CA PRO A 17 -22.20 -43.08 74.94
C PRO A 17 -23.08 -42.22 75.86
N VAL A 18 -22.47 -41.31 76.60
CA VAL A 18 -23.17 -40.32 77.44
C VAL A 18 -22.84 -38.91 76.98
N LYS A 19 -23.83 -38.00 77.02
CA LYS A 19 -23.60 -36.58 76.78
C LYS A 19 -22.95 -35.95 78.01
N ILE A 20 -21.94 -35.11 77.80
CA ILE A 20 -21.42 -34.20 78.83
C ILE A 20 -22.13 -32.87 78.65
N THR A 21 -22.97 -32.49 79.62
CA THR A 21 -23.79 -31.27 79.56
C THR A 21 -23.26 -30.21 80.54
N ASN A 22 -23.75 -28.98 80.41
CA ASN A 22 -23.38 -27.85 81.27
C ASN A 22 -21.87 -27.51 81.27
N VAL A 23 -21.24 -27.67 80.10
CA VAL A 23 -19.85 -27.27 79.88
C VAL A 23 -19.83 -25.79 79.48
N GLU A 24 -19.24 -24.95 80.33
CA GLU A 24 -18.97 -23.55 80.02
C GLU A 24 -18.04 -23.44 78.80
N ALA A 25 -18.09 -22.32 78.08
CA ALA A 25 -17.20 -22.12 76.94
C ALA A 25 -15.74 -22.06 77.43
N GLY A 26 -14.90 -23.01 77.00
CA GLY A 26 -13.48 -23.02 77.34
C GLY A 26 -12.68 -21.98 76.56
N ASP A 27 -11.47 -21.65 77.01
CA ASP A 27 -10.59 -20.76 76.26
C ASP A 27 -10.16 -21.40 74.92
N ILE A 28 -10.15 -20.60 73.83
CA ILE A 28 -9.68 -21.03 72.50
C ILE A 28 -8.34 -20.35 72.23
N SER A 29 -7.27 -20.96 72.73
CA SER A 29 -5.90 -20.50 72.54
C SER A 29 -4.95 -21.68 72.36
N ALA A 30 -3.75 -21.43 71.82
CA ALA A 30 -2.77 -22.48 71.56
C ALA A 30 -2.27 -23.20 72.83
N ALA A 31 -2.45 -22.59 74.02
CA ALA A 31 -2.05 -23.15 75.31
C ALA A 31 -3.23 -23.71 76.12
N SER A 32 -4.46 -23.57 75.64
CA SER A 32 -5.66 -23.98 76.38
C SER A 32 -5.69 -25.50 76.57
N THR A 33 -6.07 -25.90 77.78
CA THR A 33 -6.39 -27.29 78.14
C THR A 33 -7.86 -27.47 78.46
N ASP A 34 -8.68 -26.44 78.22
CA ASP A 34 -10.09 -26.44 78.54
C ASP A 34 -10.89 -27.34 77.58
N ALA A 35 -12.01 -27.86 78.09
CA ALA A 35 -13.00 -28.46 77.21
C ALA A 35 -13.77 -27.35 76.48
N ILE A 36 -13.96 -27.50 75.16
CA ILE A 36 -14.86 -26.64 74.39
C ILE A 36 -16.26 -27.25 74.30
N ASN A 37 -17.29 -26.41 74.30
CA ASN A 37 -18.67 -26.86 74.12
C ASN A 37 -19.11 -26.76 72.65
N GLY A 38 -20.25 -27.38 72.33
CA GLY A 38 -20.76 -27.44 70.96
C GLY A 38 -21.06 -26.08 70.32
N SER A 39 -21.35 -25.05 71.12
CA SER A 39 -21.62 -23.70 70.59
C SER A 39 -20.36 -23.05 69.99
N GLN A 40 -19.19 -23.31 70.57
CA GLN A 40 -17.91 -22.78 70.09
C GLN A 40 -17.54 -23.40 68.73
N PHE A 41 -17.67 -24.72 68.60
CA PHE A 41 -17.45 -25.40 67.32
C PHE A 41 -18.50 -25.00 66.28
N HIS A 42 -19.77 -24.89 66.67
CA HIS A 42 -20.83 -24.45 65.76
C HIS A 42 -20.59 -23.03 65.22
N GLY A 43 -20.12 -22.11 66.06
CA GLY A 43 -19.74 -20.76 65.63
C GLY A 43 -18.66 -20.76 64.55
N LEU A 44 -17.61 -21.57 64.73
CA LEU A 44 -16.57 -21.74 63.71
C LEU A 44 -17.12 -22.40 62.44
N ALA A 45 -17.84 -23.50 62.56
CA ALA A 45 -18.36 -24.28 61.43
C ALA A 45 -19.36 -23.50 60.55
N LYS A 46 -20.07 -22.53 61.14
CA LYS A 46 -21.04 -21.67 60.42
C LYS A 46 -20.45 -20.38 59.87
N ASN A 47 -19.13 -20.18 59.97
CA ASN A 47 -18.48 -19.06 59.29
C ASN A 47 -18.69 -19.11 57.78
N LYS A 48 -18.63 -17.94 57.16
CA LYS A 48 -18.88 -17.74 55.73
C LYS A 48 -17.62 -17.22 55.04
N ILE A 49 -17.43 -17.66 53.81
CA ILE A 49 -16.41 -17.16 52.89
C ILE A 49 -17.10 -16.61 51.63
N LYS A 50 -16.58 -15.49 51.13
CA LYS A 50 -16.92 -14.89 49.83
C LYS A 50 -15.63 -14.54 49.10
N LEU A 51 -15.61 -14.67 47.78
CA LEU A 51 -14.56 -14.08 46.96
C LEU A 51 -15.08 -12.85 46.25
N ALA A 52 -14.26 -11.81 46.23
CA ALA A 52 -14.56 -10.57 45.53
C ALA A 52 -13.75 -10.48 44.23
N GLY A 53 -14.41 -10.15 43.12
CA GLY A 53 -13.79 -9.74 41.86
C GLY A 53 -13.77 -8.23 41.73
N LYS A 54 -12.63 -7.63 41.36
CA LYS A 54 -12.51 -6.18 41.18
C LYS A 54 -11.62 -5.86 39.97
N ASN A 55 -12.13 -5.00 39.09
CA ASN A 55 -11.40 -4.52 37.92
C ASN A 55 -10.93 -3.08 38.16
N GLY A 56 -9.64 -2.91 38.46
CA GLY A 56 -9.03 -1.60 38.69
C GLY A 56 -9.73 -0.81 39.81
N GLY A 57 -10.18 0.41 39.51
CA GLY A 57 -10.88 1.28 40.47
C GLY A 57 -12.37 0.97 40.70
N ALA A 58 -12.95 -0.01 39.99
CA ALA A 58 -14.38 -0.32 40.09
C ALA A 58 -14.79 -0.85 41.48
N THR A 59 -16.09 -0.74 41.80
CA THR A 59 -16.67 -1.43 42.96
C THR A 59 -16.53 -2.94 42.78
N ALA A 60 -16.14 -3.65 43.85
CA ALA A 60 -15.99 -5.09 43.80
C ALA A 60 -17.36 -5.79 43.68
N THR A 61 -17.40 -6.91 42.96
CA THR A 61 -18.53 -7.85 42.95
C THR A 61 -18.16 -9.07 43.77
N GLU A 62 -19.13 -9.71 44.42
CA GLU A 62 -18.88 -10.84 45.33
C GLU A 62 -19.60 -12.12 44.86
N THR A 63 -19.00 -13.27 45.14
CA THR A 63 -19.72 -14.54 45.08
C THR A 63 -20.83 -14.59 46.14
N THR A 64 -21.75 -15.53 46.00
CA THR A 64 -22.64 -15.91 47.10
C THR A 64 -21.82 -16.43 48.29
N ASP A 65 -22.38 -16.33 49.50
CA ASP A 65 -21.78 -16.92 50.70
C ASP A 65 -21.52 -18.42 50.49
N GLN A 66 -20.39 -18.91 50.96
CA GLN A 66 -20.11 -20.33 51.17
C GLN A 66 -19.92 -20.57 52.67
N THR A 67 -20.65 -21.49 53.27
CA THR A 67 -20.43 -21.84 54.68
C THR A 67 -19.31 -22.88 54.81
N LEU A 68 -18.58 -22.87 55.92
CA LEU A 68 -17.49 -23.86 56.13
C LEU A 68 -18.01 -25.29 56.28
N ASP A 69 -19.27 -25.45 56.67
CA ASP A 69 -19.95 -26.74 56.85
C ASP A 69 -20.79 -27.17 55.64
N GLN A 70 -20.55 -26.58 54.46
CA GLN A 70 -21.25 -26.90 53.23
C GLN A 70 -21.16 -28.40 52.90
N THR A 71 -22.31 -29.03 52.65
CA THR A 71 -22.38 -30.39 52.11
C THR A 71 -21.65 -30.44 50.78
N ASP A 72 -20.78 -31.44 50.60
CA ASP A 72 -19.85 -31.61 49.47
C ASP A 72 -18.63 -30.66 49.47
N GLY A 73 -18.43 -29.92 50.55
CA GLY A 73 -17.29 -29.02 50.73
C GLY A 73 -17.46 -27.67 50.02
N ILE A 74 -16.49 -26.79 50.25
CA ILE A 74 -16.49 -25.44 49.67
C ILE A 74 -16.06 -25.54 48.19
N LYS A 75 -16.88 -25.01 47.27
CA LYS A 75 -16.59 -25.03 45.83
C LYS A 75 -16.56 -23.63 45.24
N PHE A 76 -15.44 -23.27 44.62
CA PHE A 76 -15.30 -22.04 43.84
C PHE A 76 -15.07 -22.36 42.37
N THR A 77 -15.92 -21.80 41.51
CA THR A 77 -15.78 -21.97 40.05
C THR A 77 -15.25 -20.68 39.45
N ILE A 78 -14.08 -20.75 38.83
CA ILE A 78 -13.57 -19.68 37.97
C ILE A 78 -13.92 -20.08 36.54
N LYS A 79 -14.61 -19.20 35.81
CA LYS A 79 -14.99 -19.42 34.42
C LYS A 79 -14.62 -18.22 33.56
N SER A 80 -14.14 -18.47 32.34
CA SER A 80 -14.25 -17.49 31.27
C SER A 80 -15.74 -17.28 30.99
N SER A 81 -16.19 -16.04 30.77
CA SER A 81 -17.61 -15.68 30.62
C SER A 81 -18.40 -16.68 29.77
N ASP A 82 -17.90 -16.95 28.56
CA ASP A 82 -18.44 -17.84 27.54
C ASP A 82 -17.47 -18.99 27.16
N GLY A 83 -16.35 -19.14 27.88
CA GLY A 83 -15.33 -20.16 27.56
C GLY A 83 -14.45 -19.86 26.35
N THR A 84 -14.62 -18.71 25.67
CA THR A 84 -14.00 -18.48 24.36
C THR A 84 -12.68 -17.72 24.40
N LEU A 85 -12.49 -16.83 25.38
CA LEU A 85 -11.28 -16.00 25.51
C LEU A 85 -10.16 -16.63 26.34
N LEU A 86 -10.50 -17.37 27.40
CA LEU A 86 -9.53 -18.05 28.27
C LEU A 86 -9.85 -19.53 28.40
N ASP A 87 -8.83 -20.39 28.32
CA ASP A 87 -8.89 -21.72 28.91
C ASP A 87 -8.65 -21.61 30.41
N VAL A 88 -9.56 -22.19 31.19
CA VAL A 88 -9.46 -22.23 32.65
C VAL A 88 -9.37 -23.69 33.06
N ALA A 89 -8.25 -24.08 33.67
CA ALA A 89 -7.98 -25.44 34.10
C ALA A 89 -7.57 -25.47 35.58
N ALA A 90 -8.10 -26.42 36.33
CA ALA A 90 -7.72 -26.70 37.70
C ALA A 90 -6.95 -28.02 37.76
N ALA A 91 -5.78 -28.03 38.41
CA ALA A 91 -5.00 -29.24 38.66
C ALA A 91 -4.23 -29.09 39.96
N GLY A 92 -4.34 -30.07 40.85
CA GLY A 92 -3.74 -29.99 42.19
C GLY A 92 -4.29 -28.80 42.97
N ASP A 93 -3.40 -27.91 43.42
CA ASP A 93 -3.67 -26.69 44.16
C ASP A 93 -3.71 -25.42 43.30
N THR A 94 -3.57 -25.55 41.97
CA THR A 94 -3.41 -24.42 41.05
C THR A 94 -4.58 -24.29 40.09
N ILE A 95 -4.99 -23.04 39.85
CA ILE A 95 -5.85 -22.66 38.73
C ILE A 95 -5.00 -21.96 37.67
N THR A 96 -4.96 -22.51 36.46
CA THR A 96 -4.27 -21.92 35.31
C THR A 96 -5.27 -21.21 34.42
N LEU A 97 -4.93 -19.97 34.03
CA LEU A 97 -5.69 -19.15 33.08
C LEU A 97 -4.82 -18.94 31.83
N THR A 98 -5.21 -19.56 30.73
CA THR A 98 -4.45 -19.48 29.47
C THR A 98 -5.24 -18.68 28.43
N PRO A 99 -4.73 -17.52 27.97
CA PRO A 99 -5.34 -16.77 26.89
C PRO A 99 -5.43 -17.58 25.60
N LYS A 100 -6.60 -17.59 24.96
CA LYS A 100 -6.78 -18.12 23.61
C LYS A 100 -6.42 -17.05 22.59
N THR A 101 -5.25 -17.17 21.99
CA THR A 101 -4.79 -16.25 20.94
C THR A 101 -5.26 -16.69 19.56
N ALA A 102 -5.49 -15.72 18.67
CA ALA A 102 -5.69 -15.94 17.25
C ALA A 102 -4.40 -16.46 16.61
N THR A 103 -4.54 -17.15 15.49
CA THR A 103 -3.41 -17.40 14.58
C THR A 103 -3.61 -16.49 13.37
N PHE A 104 -2.56 -15.74 13.04
CA PHE A 104 -2.54 -14.89 11.85
C PHE A 104 -1.76 -15.59 10.74
N THR A 105 -2.22 -15.42 9.51
CA THR A 105 -1.46 -15.74 8.32
C THR A 105 -1.51 -14.55 7.40
N THR A 106 -0.37 -14.13 6.87
CA THR A 106 -0.33 -13.08 5.85
C THR A 106 0.01 -13.72 4.51
N THR A 107 -0.94 -13.65 3.57
CA THR A 107 -0.72 -14.15 2.21
C THR A 107 -0.83 -12.99 1.25
N ASN A 108 0.18 -12.78 0.41
CA ASN A 108 0.18 -11.72 -0.60
C ASN A 108 -0.10 -10.30 -0.03
N GLY A 109 0.39 -10.01 1.18
CA GLY A 109 0.20 -8.71 1.82
C GLY A 109 -1.15 -8.52 2.51
N VAL A 110 -1.99 -9.56 2.56
CA VAL A 110 -3.31 -9.51 3.21
C VAL A 110 -3.30 -10.38 4.46
N PRO A 111 -3.34 -9.80 5.67
CA PRO A 111 -3.48 -10.57 6.90
C PRO A 111 -4.87 -11.19 7.00
N THR A 112 -4.91 -12.46 7.38
CA THR A 112 -6.13 -13.19 7.70
C THR A 112 -5.99 -13.86 9.06
N ALA A 113 -7.10 -13.98 9.78
CA ALA A 113 -7.14 -14.63 11.08
C ALA A 113 -8.48 -15.34 11.27
N THR A 114 -8.49 -16.42 12.04
CA THR A 114 -9.74 -17.05 12.49
C THR A 114 -10.35 -16.21 13.61
N THR A 115 -11.51 -15.61 13.36
CA THR A 115 -12.23 -14.75 14.32
C THR A 115 -13.33 -15.49 15.10
N THR A 116 -13.55 -16.78 14.82
CA THR A 116 -14.56 -17.60 15.49
C THR A 116 -14.30 -17.66 16.99
N ASN A 117 -15.36 -17.49 17.79
CA ASN A 117 -15.32 -17.55 19.25
C ASN A 117 -14.30 -16.57 19.85
N GLY A 118 -14.31 -15.30 19.40
CA GLY A 118 -13.60 -14.18 20.03
C GLY A 118 -12.19 -14.51 20.56
N LYS A 119 -11.17 -14.43 19.69
CA LYS A 119 -9.78 -14.70 20.08
C LYS A 119 -9.02 -13.42 20.43
N LEU A 120 -8.09 -13.52 21.38
CA LEU A 120 -7.17 -12.44 21.72
C LEU A 120 -6.03 -12.35 20.71
N VAL A 121 -5.37 -11.19 20.64
CA VAL A 121 -4.19 -10.98 19.79
C VAL A 121 -3.06 -10.48 20.66
N THR A 122 -1.84 -10.96 20.40
CA THR A 122 -0.64 -10.47 21.08
C THR A 122 -0.04 -9.29 20.32
N ALA A 123 0.79 -8.50 21.00
CA ALA A 123 1.53 -7.41 20.36
C ALA A 123 2.43 -7.94 19.23
N ASP A 124 3.12 -9.06 19.44
CA ASP A 124 4.01 -9.66 18.44
C ASP A 124 3.25 -10.09 17.18
N GLN A 125 2.04 -10.65 17.35
CA GLN A 125 1.17 -11.00 16.23
C GLN A 125 0.72 -9.77 15.45
N LEU A 126 0.36 -8.70 16.16
CA LEU A 126 -0.04 -7.44 15.52
C LEU A 126 1.14 -6.82 14.74
N VAL A 127 2.33 -6.76 15.34
CA VAL A 127 3.53 -6.24 14.67
C VAL A 127 3.87 -7.06 13.43
N THR A 128 3.80 -8.39 13.52
CA THR A 128 4.02 -9.27 12.37
C THR A 128 3.01 -8.99 11.26
N ALA A 129 1.71 -8.96 11.57
CA ALA A 129 0.68 -8.68 10.57
C ALA A 129 0.85 -7.30 9.91
N LEU A 130 1.17 -6.27 10.71
CA LEU A 130 1.37 -4.90 10.22
C LEU A 130 2.63 -4.74 9.36
N THR A 131 3.68 -5.53 9.63
CA THR A 131 4.93 -5.47 8.86
C THR A 131 4.87 -6.32 7.59
N GLU A 132 4.06 -7.38 7.59
CA GLU A 132 3.87 -8.24 6.42
C GLU A 132 2.79 -7.74 5.46
N MET A 133 1.87 -6.91 5.93
CA MET A 133 0.82 -6.35 5.07
C MET A 133 1.40 -5.40 4.02
N GLY A 134 0.75 -5.35 2.86
CA GLY A 134 1.22 -4.55 1.74
C GLY A 134 0.25 -4.54 0.57
N TRP A 135 0.64 -3.84 -0.48
CA TRP A 135 -0.07 -3.79 -1.75
C TRP A 135 0.86 -4.21 -2.88
N LYS A 136 0.29 -4.67 -4.00
CA LYS A 136 1.06 -5.16 -5.14
C LYS A 136 1.17 -4.07 -6.21
N ALA A 137 2.38 -3.90 -6.76
CA ALA A 137 2.67 -2.97 -7.84
C ALA A 137 3.17 -3.74 -9.06
N THR A 138 2.72 -3.39 -10.26
CA THR A 138 3.31 -3.86 -11.52
C THR A 138 3.22 -2.76 -12.57
N ALA A 139 4.10 -2.82 -13.57
CA ALA A 139 4.06 -1.96 -14.74
C ALA A 139 3.47 -2.74 -15.92
N ASP A 140 2.67 -2.07 -16.74
CA ASP A 140 2.11 -2.63 -17.97
C ASP A 140 2.00 -1.52 -19.03
N LYS A 141 1.72 -1.90 -20.28
CA LYS A 141 1.57 -0.99 -21.42
C LYS A 141 0.19 -1.08 -22.05
N GLU A 142 -0.23 0.03 -22.62
CA GLU A 142 -1.39 0.11 -23.53
C GLU A 142 -0.96 0.76 -24.84
N GLY A 143 -1.55 0.35 -25.97
CA GLY A 143 -1.25 0.90 -27.29
C GLY A 143 0.22 0.74 -27.69
N THR A 144 0.88 1.84 -28.06
CA THR A 144 2.28 1.88 -28.51
C THR A 144 3.28 2.02 -27.37
N GLY A 145 2.84 1.95 -26.11
CA GLY A 145 3.73 1.98 -24.96
C GLY A 145 4.75 0.84 -24.95
N THR A 146 5.79 0.98 -24.12
CA THR A 146 6.81 -0.05 -23.89
C THR A 146 6.91 -0.30 -22.39
N VAL A 147 7.05 -1.56 -21.99
CA VAL A 147 7.34 -1.97 -20.62
C VAL A 147 8.56 -2.87 -20.63
N GLU A 148 9.53 -2.58 -19.78
CA GLU A 148 10.73 -3.38 -19.58
C GLU A 148 10.77 -3.79 -18.10
N GLY A 149 10.65 -5.09 -17.84
CA GLY A 149 10.40 -5.62 -16.50
C GLY A 149 8.96 -5.37 -16.03
N ASN A 150 8.25 -6.43 -15.66
CA ASN A 150 6.85 -6.37 -15.24
C ASN A 150 6.52 -7.36 -14.11
N ALA A 151 7.51 -7.67 -13.28
CA ALA A 151 7.29 -8.50 -12.10
C ALA A 151 6.34 -7.77 -11.14
N GLU A 152 5.34 -8.50 -10.63
CA GLU A 152 4.48 -8.01 -9.58
C GLU A 152 5.24 -8.00 -8.25
N GLU A 153 5.37 -6.82 -7.64
CA GLU A 153 6.13 -6.63 -6.41
C GLU A 153 5.19 -6.34 -5.23
N LEU A 154 5.36 -7.09 -4.14
CA LEU A 154 4.65 -6.82 -2.89
C LEU A 154 5.35 -5.71 -2.10
N ILE A 155 4.73 -4.54 -2.06
CA ILE A 155 5.20 -3.37 -1.33
C ILE A 155 4.65 -3.41 0.10
N LYS A 156 5.48 -3.87 1.05
CA LYS A 156 5.13 -3.97 2.48
C LYS A 156 5.20 -2.64 3.21
N ALA A 157 4.58 -2.56 4.38
CA ALA A 157 4.72 -1.41 5.28
C ALA A 157 6.20 -1.05 5.54
N GLY A 158 6.53 0.25 5.45
CA GLY A 158 7.91 0.73 5.59
C GLY A 158 8.77 0.65 4.32
N SER A 159 8.27 0.03 3.25
CA SER A 159 8.97 0.00 1.97
C SER A 159 8.99 1.38 1.30
N LYS A 160 10.07 1.67 0.56
CA LYS A 160 10.18 2.88 -0.25
C LYS A 160 9.85 2.57 -1.71
N VAL A 161 8.82 3.23 -2.25
CA VAL A 161 8.55 3.28 -3.69
C VAL A 161 9.18 4.53 -4.27
N THR A 162 9.87 4.40 -5.41
CA THR A 162 10.51 5.53 -6.10
C THR A 162 9.96 5.63 -7.51
N PHE A 163 9.33 6.76 -7.83
CA PHE A 163 8.93 7.10 -9.19
C PHE A 163 10.11 7.79 -9.89
N LYS A 164 10.68 7.15 -10.90
CA LYS A 164 11.78 7.70 -11.69
C LYS A 164 11.24 8.19 -13.03
N ALA A 165 11.66 9.38 -13.45
CA ALA A 165 11.50 9.80 -14.83
C ALA A 165 12.72 9.34 -15.63
N GLY A 166 12.48 8.68 -16.77
CA GLY A 166 13.52 8.38 -17.75
C GLY A 166 13.85 9.61 -18.60
N ASP A 167 14.56 9.38 -19.70
CA ASP A 167 14.91 10.45 -20.65
C ASP A 167 13.66 11.15 -21.17
N ASN A 168 13.78 12.46 -21.38
CA ASN A 168 12.72 13.34 -21.90
C ASN A 168 11.45 13.48 -21.05
N LEU A 169 11.36 12.75 -19.94
CA LEU A 169 10.30 12.87 -18.94
C LEU A 169 10.79 13.65 -17.73
N ALA A 170 9.87 14.35 -17.08
CA ALA A 170 10.10 14.99 -15.79
C ALA A 170 9.00 14.57 -14.82
N VAL A 171 9.39 14.29 -13.58
CA VAL A 171 8.48 14.03 -12.46
C VAL A 171 8.76 15.04 -11.34
N LYS A 172 7.74 15.80 -10.92
CA LYS A 172 7.81 16.71 -9.77
C LYS A 172 6.96 16.15 -8.64
N GLN A 173 7.55 15.96 -7.47
CA GLN A 173 6.82 15.62 -6.25
C GLN A 173 6.52 16.89 -5.45
N ALA A 174 5.24 17.13 -5.15
CA ALA A 174 4.77 18.18 -4.27
C ALA A 174 3.90 17.56 -3.16
N GLY A 175 4.54 17.14 -2.07
CA GLY A 175 3.87 16.37 -1.01
C GLY A 175 3.36 15.02 -1.52
N LYS A 176 2.03 14.90 -1.65
CA LYS A 176 1.33 13.69 -2.12
C LYS A 176 1.01 13.71 -3.62
N GLU A 177 1.29 14.83 -4.31
CA GLU A 177 1.05 14.97 -5.73
C GLU A 177 2.34 14.66 -6.51
N PHE A 178 2.20 13.89 -7.59
CA PHE A 178 3.27 13.57 -8.54
C PHE A 178 2.83 14.06 -9.92
N ILE A 179 3.54 15.07 -10.43
CA ILE A 179 3.21 15.73 -11.69
C ILE A 179 4.19 15.25 -12.76
N TYR A 180 3.65 14.67 -13.83
CA TYR A 180 4.43 14.22 -14.98
C TYR A 180 4.32 15.23 -16.12
N SER A 181 5.45 15.47 -16.78
CA SER A 181 5.54 16.37 -17.93
C SER A 181 6.66 15.92 -18.88
N LEU A 182 6.61 16.38 -20.12
CA LEU A 182 7.76 16.31 -21.01
C LEU A 182 8.79 17.36 -20.60
N ASN A 183 10.07 17.02 -20.74
CA ASN A 183 11.13 17.99 -20.63
C ASN A 183 10.96 19.05 -21.75
N PRO A 184 11.02 20.36 -21.46
CA PRO A 184 10.94 21.40 -22.49
C PRO A 184 12.01 21.29 -23.58
N VAL A 185 13.13 20.61 -23.28
CA VAL A 185 14.16 20.27 -24.26
C VAL A 185 14.24 18.76 -24.39
N LEU A 186 13.83 18.25 -25.55
CA LEU A 186 13.90 16.83 -25.88
C LEU A 186 15.24 16.52 -26.55
N SER A 187 15.91 15.46 -26.13
CA SER A 187 17.21 15.04 -26.66
C SER A 187 17.27 13.52 -26.81
N GLY A 188 18.14 13.04 -27.71
CA GLY A 188 18.33 11.59 -27.94
C GLY A 188 17.14 10.89 -28.63
N LEU A 189 16.19 11.64 -29.19
CA LEU A 189 15.08 11.04 -29.96
C LEU A 189 15.56 10.53 -31.32
N THR A 190 15.08 9.34 -31.72
CA THR A 190 15.34 8.79 -33.06
C THR A 190 14.45 9.45 -34.13
N SER A 191 13.16 9.62 -33.83
CA SER A 191 12.21 10.22 -34.77
C SER A 191 10.94 10.69 -34.06
N ALA A 192 10.25 11.66 -34.67
CA ALA A 192 8.86 12.00 -34.38
C ALA A 192 8.02 11.86 -35.66
N GLU A 193 6.86 11.20 -35.55
CA GLU A 193 5.92 11.03 -36.65
C GLU A 193 4.61 11.75 -36.33
N PHE A 194 4.11 12.51 -37.30
CA PHE A 194 2.83 13.19 -37.24
C PHE A 194 1.99 12.81 -38.47
N LYS A 195 0.71 12.51 -38.26
CA LYS A 195 -0.24 12.24 -39.34
C LYS A 195 -1.34 13.28 -39.32
N ASN A 196 -1.66 13.83 -40.49
CA ASN A 196 -2.86 14.65 -40.63
C ASN A 196 -4.10 13.77 -40.85
N ALA A 197 -5.29 14.38 -40.90
CA ALA A 197 -6.55 13.66 -41.10
C ALA A 197 -6.65 12.94 -42.45
N ALA A 198 -5.91 13.40 -43.47
CA ALA A 198 -5.83 12.76 -44.78
C ALA A 198 -4.89 11.54 -44.77
N GLY A 199 -4.09 11.36 -43.72
CA GLY A 199 -3.09 10.30 -43.60
C GLY A 199 -1.70 10.69 -44.10
N ASP A 200 -1.50 11.92 -44.59
CA ASP A 200 -0.17 12.40 -44.96
C ASP A 200 0.72 12.40 -43.73
N LYS A 201 1.96 11.94 -43.91
CA LYS A 201 2.89 11.67 -42.83
C LYS A 201 4.02 12.68 -42.84
N THR A 202 4.26 13.33 -41.71
CA THR A 202 5.46 14.13 -41.46
C THR A 202 6.38 13.36 -40.52
N VAL A 203 7.63 13.17 -40.91
CA VAL A 203 8.67 12.57 -40.08
C VAL A 203 9.78 13.58 -39.83
N ILE A 204 10.19 13.72 -38.58
CA ILE A 204 11.36 14.48 -38.15
C ILE A 204 12.35 13.49 -37.55
N ASN A 205 13.58 13.43 -38.07
CA ASN A 205 14.63 12.52 -37.59
C ASN A 205 16.03 13.12 -37.82
N SER A 206 17.08 12.31 -37.68
CA SER A 206 18.47 12.73 -37.91
C SER A 206 18.76 13.18 -39.35
N ASP A 207 17.97 12.73 -40.33
CA ASP A 207 18.19 13.04 -41.75
C ASP A 207 17.54 14.37 -42.14
N GLY A 208 16.52 14.82 -41.39
CA GLY A 208 15.84 16.10 -41.57
C GLY A 208 14.33 16.01 -41.37
N VAL A 209 13.58 16.71 -42.23
CA VAL A 209 12.11 16.73 -42.22
C VAL A 209 11.59 16.23 -43.56
N THR A 210 10.70 15.22 -43.53
CA THR A 210 10.07 14.68 -44.73
C THR A 210 8.55 14.65 -44.57
N ILE A 211 7.83 15.13 -45.59
CA ILE A 211 6.38 15.06 -45.71
C ILE A 211 6.06 14.09 -46.85
N THR A 212 5.37 13.00 -46.54
CA THR A 212 4.94 11.98 -47.50
C THR A 212 3.43 12.06 -47.69
N PRO A 213 2.94 12.56 -48.83
CA PRO A 213 1.52 12.54 -49.16
C PRO A 213 1.02 11.12 -49.37
N VAL A 214 -0.25 10.86 -49.03
CA VAL A 214 -0.91 9.60 -49.41
C VAL A 214 -1.56 9.65 -50.79
N THR A 215 -1.71 10.85 -51.36
CA THR A 215 -2.35 11.05 -52.67
C THR A 215 -1.51 10.45 -53.78
N ASN A 216 -2.11 9.58 -54.60
CA ASN A 216 -1.44 8.95 -55.72
C ASN A 216 -0.91 10.00 -56.73
N GLY A 217 0.34 9.84 -57.17
CA GLY A 217 1.00 10.74 -58.12
C GLY A 217 1.66 11.98 -57.50
N LYS A 218 1.60 12.19 -56.17
CA LYS A 218 2.38 13.23 -55.49
C LYS A 218 3.66 12.65 -54.89
N GLN A 219 4.79 13.28 -55.18
CA GLN A 219 6.08 12.93 -54.58
C GLN A 219 6.24 13.58 -53.20
N ALA A 220 7.11 13.02 -52.37
CA ALA A 220 7.43 13.56 -51.05
C ALA A 220 8.14 14.91 -51.15
N VAL A 221 7.97 15.75 -50.13
CA VAL A 221 8.73 16.98 -49.93
C VAL A 221 9.68 16.75 -48.77
N SER A 222 10.97 17.07 -48.93
CA SER A 222 11.96 16.86 -47.87
C SER A 222 12.98 17.99 -47.78
N LEU A 223 13.38 18.30 -46.56
CA LEU A 223 14.55 19.14 -46.26
C LEU A 223 15.53 18.27 -45.46
N THR A 224 16.67 17.97 -46.07
CA THR A 224 17.69 17.08 -45.51
C THR A 224 19.07 17.72 -45.59
N ASN A 225 20.10 17.00 -45.14
CA ASN A 225 21.50 17.39 -45.35
C ASN A 225 21.91 17.51 -46.84
N ASN A 226 21.15 16.92 -47.77
CA ASN A 226 21.36 17.04 -49.21
C ASN A 226 20.65 18.26 -49.83
N GLY A 227 19.88 19.02 -49.03
CA GLY A 227 19.10 20.17 -49.47
C GLY A 227 17.59 19.94 -49.48
N LEU A 228 16.87 20.84 -50.17
CA LEU A 228 15.42 20.80 -50.36
C LEU A 228 15.07 20.01 -51.62
N ASP A 229 14.25 18.98 -51.48
CA ASP A 229 13.50 18.36 -52.57
C ASP A 229 12.03 18.75 -52.43
N ASN A 230 11.50 19.49 -53.41
CA ASN A 230 10.12 19.96 -53.40
C ASN A 230 9.14 18.97 -54.06
N GLY A 231 9.57 17.77 -54.44
CA GLY A 231 8.70 16.72 -54.98
C GLY A 231 7.98 17.13 -56.26
N GLY A 232 8.60 18.00 -57.07
CA GLY A 232 8.00 18.56 -58.29
C GLY A 232 6.86 19.57 -58.06
N ASN A 233 6.61 19.99 -56.82
CA ASN A 233 5.61 21.03 -56.54
C ASN A 233 6.13 22.43 -56.93
N ALA A 234 5.21 23.37 -57.14
CA ALA A 234 5.58 24.78 -57.25
C ALA A 234 5.99 25.33 -55.86
N ILE A 235 7.07 26.11 -55.81
CA ILE A 235 7.42 26.92 -54.64
C ILE A 235 6.87 28.34 -54.89
N THR A 236 5.86 28.73 -54.11
CA THR A 236 5.23 30.06 -54.23
C THR A 236 5.81 31.03 -53.20
N ASN A 237 5.58 32.34 -53.39
CA ASN A 237 6.06 33.40 -52.50
C ASN A 237 7.59 33.47 -52.35
N VAL A 238 8.33 33.13 -53.41
CA VAL A 238 9.79 33.31 -53.47
C VAL A 238 10.10 34.73 -53.96
N ALA A 239 10.74 35.54 -53.12
CA ALA A 239 11.24 36.85 -53.52
C ALA A 239 12.43 36.67 -54.49
N GLY A 240 12.49 37.50 -55.53
CA GLY A 240 13.67 37.54 -56.40
C GLY A 240 14.88 38.07 -55.63
N ASN A 241 16.01 37.38 -55.70
CA ASN A 241 17.26 37.82 -55.08
C ASN A 241 18.17 38.61 -56.05
N LEU A 242 17.73 38.81 -57.30
CA LEU A 242 18.42 39.65 -58.29
C LEU A 242 18.16 41.13 -57.98
N ASP A 243 19.18 41.96 -58.19
CA ASP A 243 19.01 43.41 -58.25
C ASP A 243 17.99 43.76 -59.35
N GLY A 244 16.98 44.57 -58.99
CA GLY A 244 15.81 44.89 -59.81
C GLY A 244 14.55 44.07 -59.54
N ALA A 245 14.71 42.86 -58.97
CA ALA A 245 13.59 42.04 -58.53
C ALA A 245 13.33 42.17 -57.01
N LYS A 246 14.35 42.53 -56.21
CA LYS A 246 14.19 42.83 -54.77
C LYS A 246 13.79 44.29 -54.50
N THR A 247 12.97 44.50 -53.47
CA THR A 247 12.59 45.83 -52.97
C THR A 247 13.81 46.70 -52.70
N GLY A 248 13.81 47.94 -53.19
CA GLY A 248 14.88 48.90 -52.93
C GLY A 248 16.12 48.76 -53.81
N THR A 249 16.03 48.01 -54.92
CA THR A 249 17.08 47.98 -55.94
C THR A 249 16.62 48.49 -57.29
N THR A 250 17.56 49.08 -58.04
CA THR A 250 17.35 49.51 -59.41
C THR A 250 17.34 48.31 -60.34
N ALA A 251 16.43 48.30 -61.33
CA ALA A 251 16.42 47.31 -62.39
C ALA A 251 17.80 47.20 -63.08
N PRO A 252 18.26 46.00 -63.49
CA PRO A 252 19.52 45.86 -64.21
C PRO A 252 19.47 46.70 -65.48
N THR A 253 20.47 47.55 -65.69
CA THR A 253 20.54 48.45 -66.86
C THR A 253 21.27 47.83 -68.05
N THR A 254 21.88 46.65 -67.87
CA THR A 254 22.63 45.92 -68.91
C THR A 254 22.03 44.54 -69.12
N SER A 255 21.71 44.21 -70.37
CA SER A 255 21.28 42.87 -70.76
C SER A 255 22.44 41.88 -70.51
N ALA A 256 22.22 40.87 -69.68
CA ALA A 256 23.20 39.80 -69.51
C ALA A 256 23.23 38.94 -70.78
N THR A 257 24.42 38.71 -71.34
CA THR A 257 24.59 37.74 -72.44
C THR A 257 24.12 36.36 -72.00
N LYS A 258 23.25 35.73 -72.80
CA LYS A 258 22.76 34.37 -72.57
C LYS A 258 23.95 33.43 -72.34
N PRO A 259 24.02 32.69 -71.21
CA PRO A 259 25.07 31.71 -70.98
C PRO A 259 25.08 30.67 -72.11
N THR A 260 26.26 30.38 -72.65
CA THR A 260 26.48 29.38 -73.72
C THR A 260 26.27 27.94 -73.23
N ALA A 261 26.29 27.73 -71.91
CA ALA A 261 25.91 26.49 -71.26
C ALA A 261 24.96 26.80 -70.08
N LEU A 262 23.77 26.21 -70.10
CA LEU A 262 22.81 26.29 -69.00
C LEU A 262 23.10 25.15 -68.03
N THR A 263 23.73 25.43 -66.89
CA THR A 263 23.64 24.54 -65.73
C THR A 263 22.35 24.92 -64.99
N GLU A 264 21.24 24.24 -65.30
CA GLU A 264 19.91 24.45 -64.71
C GLU A 264 19.86 24.03 -63.23
N THR A 265 20.62 24.73 -62.39
CA THR A 265 20.76 24.42 -60.96
C THR A 265 20.25 25.55 -60.07
N ASN A 266 19.87 26.69 -60.65
CA ASN A 266 19.36 27.85 -59.92
C ASN A 266 17.88 28.09 -60.22
N ALA A 267 17.08 28.33 -59.19
CA ALA A 267 15.71 28.81 -59.33
C ALA A 267 15.69 30.27 -59.80
N ALA A 268 15.09 30.54 -60.97
CA ALA A 268 14.83 31.89 -61.44
C ALA A 268 13.31 32.18 -61.36
N THR A 269 12.92 33.29 -60.73
CA THR A 269 11.51 33.76 -60.80
C THR A 269 11.21 34.25 -62.22
N VAL A 270 9.96 34.15 -62.69
CA VAL A 270 9.58 34.57 -64.07
C VAL A 270 9.93 36.04 -64.38
N GLY A 271 9.97 36.92 -63.36
CA GLY A 271 10.47 38.29 -63.50
C GLY A 271 11.96 38.41 -63.87
N ALA A 272 12.76 37.34 -63.74
CA ALA A 272 14.16 37.28 -64.14
C ALA A 272 14.36 36.96 -65.63
N VAL A 273 13.29 36.55 -66.35
CA VAL A 273 13.39 36.01 -67.72
C VAL A 273 12.76 36.92 -68.79
N SER A 274 12.03 37.97 -68.41
CA SER A 274 11.35 38.82 -69.40
C SER A 274 12.23 39.95 -69.95
N TYR A 275 13.04 39.65 -70.98
CA TYR A 275 13.31 40.61 -72.06
C TYR A 275 13.70 39.90 -73.37
N THR A 276 12.72 39.57 -74.20
CA THR A 276 12.95 39.31 -75.63
C THR A 276 12.15 40.30 -76.44
N HIS A 277 12.84 41.27 -77.02
CA HIS A 277 12.29 42.25 -77.96
C HIS A 277 12.12 41.56 -79.32
N LEU A 278 10.90 41.15 -79.68
CA LEU A 278 10.54 40.84 -81.07
C LEU A 278 10.35 42.18 -81.80
N ARG A 279 11.41 42.73 -82.39
CA ARG A 279 11.25 43.76 -83.42
C ARG A 279 10.95 43.05 -84.74
N ALA A 280 9.71 43.20 -85.19
CA ALA A 280 9.32 42.96 -86.57
C ALA A 280 10.22 43.81 -87.49
N HIS A 281 10.92 43.16 -88.42
CA HIS A 281 11.51 43.85 -89.55
C HIS A 281 10.51 43.69 -90.71
N GLU A 282 9.57 44.62 -90.79
CA GLU A 282 8.98 44.96 -92.08
C GLU A 282 10.08 45.61 -92.92
N THR A 283 10.27 45.11 -94.12
CA THR A 283 10.99 45.84 -95.17
C THR A 283 10.25 45.66 -96.49
N PRO A 284 10.32 46.68 -97.36
CA PRO A 284 9.21 47.18 -98.18
C PRO A 284 8.91 46.38 -99.44
#